data_AF-A0A970K623-F1
#
_entry.id   AF-A0A970K623-F1
#
_cell.length_a   1.000
_cell.length_b   1.000
_cell.length_c   1.000
_cell.angle_alpha   90.00
_cell.angle_beta   90.00
_cell.angle_gamma   90.00
#
_symmetry.space_group_name_H-M   'P 1'
#
loop_
_entity.id
_entity.type
_entity.pdbx_description
1 polymer ?
#
loop_
_entity_poly.entity_id
_entity_poly.type
_entity_poly.pdbx_seq_one_letter_code
_entity_poly.pdbx_strand_id
1 'polypeptide(L)'
;MTVTEKVAYLKGLVDGLGLDTEKKEGKILAAIIDTLEDISLDLEALRASNEDLSEQFNYLAEDLSELEDAVYGEDEDGDEDDEEEDEEEDSPRYRYGRCCDDEEGCCGHDDYAYEVTCPSCNAEIIIDDEDLDKGSVVCPGCGATLDLEYDEGEDYEDEEDEDYEEEEDYEEIGDEDVAEQNDEE
;
A
#
# COMPACT_ATOMS: atom_id res chain seq x y z
N MET A 1 -4.43 26.32 -15.46
CA MET A 1 -3.31 26.01 -16.38
C MET A 1 -2.78 24.62 -16.06
N THR A 2 -3.00 23.65 -16.94
CA THR A 2 -2.45 22.29 -16.85
C THR A 2 -0.93 22.29 -17.09
N VAL A 3 -0.26 21.18 -16.80
CA VAL A 3 1.18 21.04 -17.02
C VAL A 3 1.51 21.12 -18.51
N THR A 4 0.73 20.45 -19.34
CA THR A 4 0.74 20.53 -20.82
C THR A 4 0.62 21.97 -21.33
N GLU A 5 -0.32 22.76 -20.81
CA GLU A 5 -0.47 24.18 -21.20
C GLU A 5 0.77 25.02 -20.85
N LYS A 6 1.38 24.75 -19.69
CA LYS A 6 2.61 25.43 -19.27
C LYS A 6 3.81 25.05 -20.15
N VAL A 7 3.94 23.77 -20.52
CA VAL A 7 5.02 23.28 -21.39
C VAL A 7 4.85 23.83 -22.81
N ALA A 8 3.63 23.85 -23.34
CA ALA A 8 3.33 24.46 -24.64
C ALA A 8 3.66 25.96 -24.65
N TYR A 9 3.37 26.67 -23.56
CA TYR A 9 3.75 28.08 -23.41
C TYR A 9 5.27 28.28 -23.39
N LEU A 10 6.02 27.42 -22.68
CA LEU A 10 7.49 27.46 -22.65
C LEU A 10 8.11 27.18 -24.04
N LYS A 11 7.55 26.23 -24.78
CA LYS A 11 7.97 25.93 -26.16
C LYS A 11 7.78 27.15 -27.08
N GLY A 12 6.60 27.78 -27.01
CA GLY A 12 6.32 29.01 -27.77
C GLY A 12 7.23 30.20 -27.38
N LEU A 13 7.59 30.32 -26.11
CA LEU A 13 8.57 31.32 -25.65
C LEU A 13 9.94 31.06 -26.27
N VAL A 14 10.43 29.82 -26.23
CA VAL A 14 11.75 29.47 -26.78
C VAL A 14 11.81 29.70 -28.29
N ASP A 15 10.75 29.37 -29.02
CA ASP A 15 10.64 29.66 -30.45
C ASP A 15 10.64 31.18 -30.71
N GLY A 16 9.96 31.96 -29.88
CA GLY A 16 9.88 33.43 -29.98
C GLY A 16 11.17 34.17 -29.57
N LEU A 17 11.99 33.56 -28.72
CA LEU A 17 13.27 34.11 -28.26
C LEU A 17 14.38 34.03 -29.32
N GLY A 18 14.17 33.33 -30.44
CA GLY A 18 15.17 33.16 -31.49
C GLY A 18 16.40 32.41 -31.00
N LEU A 19 16.18 31.40 -30.15
CA LEU A 19 17.24 30.60 -29.54
C LEU A 19 18.03 29.84 -30.61
N ASP A 20 19.35 30.03 -30.58
CA ASP A 20 20.27 29.35 -31.49
C ASP A 20 20.50 27.91 -31.00
N THR A 21 19.69 26.98 -31.49
CA THR A 21 19.72 25.55 -31.16
C THR A 21 20.96 24.83 -31.71
N GLU A 22 21.86 25.52 -32.43
CA GLU A 22 23.14 24.94 -32.82
C GLU A 22 24.20 25.05 -31.70
N LYS A 23 24.05 26.02 -30.80
CA LYS A 23 24.95 26.19 -29.64
C LYS A 23 24.69 25.12 -28.60
N LYS A 24 25.73 24.81 -27.82
CA LYS A 24 25.65 23.80 -26.74
C LYS A 24 24.52 24.12 -25.76
N GLU A 25 24.33 25.39 -25.41
CA GLU A 25 23.23 25.80 -24.51
C GLU A 25 21.86 25.63 -25.17
N GLY A 26 21.72 25.97 -26.46
CA GLY A 26 20.46 25.83 -27.21
C GLY A 26 20.04 24.38 -27.40
N LYS A 27 20.99 23.47 -27.62
CA LYS A 27 20.71 22.01 -27.69
C LYS A 27 20.21 21.46 -26.36
N ILE A 28 20.79 21.90 -25.25
CA ILE A 28 20.36 21.48 -23.92
C ILE A 28 18.96 22.01 -23.62
N LEU A 29 18.68 23.28 -23.91
CA LEU A 29 17.35 23.87 -23.68
C LEU A 29 16.27 23.20 -24.54
N ALA A 30 16.56 22.88 -25.80
CA ALA A 30 15.66 22.13 -26.66
C ALA A 30 15.37 20.74 -26.07
N ALA A 31 16.41 20.00 -25.70
CA ALA A 31 16.25 18.68 -25.09
C ALA A 31 15.45 18.73 -23.77
N ILE A 32 15.65 19.75 -22.93
CA ILE A 32 14.85 19.93 -21.70
C ILE A 32 13.38 20.15 -22.05
N ILE A 33 13.07 20.99 -23.03
CA ILE A 33 11.68 21.25 -23.42
C ILE A 33 11.02 20.00 -24.01
N ASP A 34 11.73 19.25 -24.84
CA ASP A 34 11.24 17.98 -25.39
C ASP A 34 10.94 16.99 -24.24
N THR A 35 11.84 16.85 -23.26
CA THR A 35 11.58 15.98 -22.10
C THR A 35 10.41 16.47 -21.25
N LEU A 36 10.21 17.78 -21.12
CA LEU A 36 9.06 18.33 -20.40
C LEU A 36 7.74 18.07 -21.14
N GLU A 37 7.76 18.03 -22.47
CA GLU A 37 6.61 17.65 -23.29
C GLU A 37 6.25 16.19 -23.07
N ASP A 38 7.23 15.29 -23.13
CA ASP A 38 7.04 13.86 -22.84
C ASP A 38 6.48 13.65 -21.42
N ILE A 39 7.09 14.29 -20.40
CA ILE A 39 6.60 14.22 -19.02
C ILE A 39 5.17 14.76 -18.90
N SER A 40 4.82 15.80 -19.65
CA SER A 40 3.47 16.36 -19.61
C SER A 40 2.42 15.40 -20.16
N LEU A 41 2.75 14.63 -21.20
CA LEU A 41 1.89 13.61 -21.77
C LEU A 41 1.76 12.40 -20.84
N ASP A 42 2.87 11.94 -20.27
CA ASP A 42 2.89 10.83 -19.32
C ASP A 42 2.08 11.18 -18.05
N LEU A 43 2.14 12.43 -17.58
CA LEU A 43 1.32 12.90 -16.46
C LEU A 43 -0.17 12.90 -16.77
N GLU A 44 -0.58 13.18 -18.01
CA GLU A 44 -1.99 13.10 -18.41
C GLU A 44 -2.45 11.64 -18.47
N ALA A 45 -1.63 10.74 -19.04
CA ALA A 45 -1.91 9.31 -19.07
C ALA A 45 -2.01 8.72 -17.65
N LEU A 46 -1.11 9.12 -16.74
CA LEU A 46 -1.12 8.66 -15.35
C LEU A 46 -2.34 9.18 -14.59
N ARG A 47 -2.77 10.43 -14.82
CA ARG A 47 -4.01 10.96 -14.24
C ARG A 47 -5.23 10.17 -14.69
N ALA A 48 -5.33 9.86 -15.99
CA ALA A 48 -6.43 9.05 -16.51
C ALA A 48 -6.44 7.64 -15.91
N SER A 49 -5.28 7.00 -15.79
CA SER A 49 -5.17 5.69 -15.14
C SER A 49 -5.54 5.75 -13.64
N ASN A 50 -5.22 6.84 -12.95
CA ASN A 50 -5.56 6.98 -11.52
C ASN A 50 -7.06 7.21 -11.32
N GLU A 51 -7.72 7.93 -12.22
CA GLU A 51 -9.18 8.09 -12.23
C GLU A 51 -9.87 6.73 -12.42
N ASP A 52 -9.43 5.94 -13.40
CA ASP A 52 -9.93 4.57 -13.65
C ASP A 52 -9.71 3.63 -12.44
N LEU A 53 -8.53 3.68 -11.81
CA LEU A 53 -8.27 2.92 -10.58
C LEU A 53 -9.17 3.37 -9.41
N SER A 54 -9.48 4.66 -9.33
CA SER A 54 -10.34 5.20 -8.27
C SER A 54 -11.78 4.69 -8.44
N GLU A 55 -12.28 4.62 -9.67
CA GLU A 55 -13.57 3.99 -9.98
C GLU A 55 -13.58 2.51 -9.62
N GLN A 56 -12.53 1.76 -9.99
CA GLN A 56 -12.41 0.34 -9.63
C GLN A 56 -12.36 0.11 -8.11
N PHE A 57 -11.65 0.97 -7.37
CA PHE A 57 -11.59 0.89 -5.91
C PHE A 57 -12.96 1.12 -5.26
N ASN A 58 -13.75 2.08 -5.77
CA ASN A 58 -15.10 2.32 -5.28
C ASN A 58 -16.01 1.10 -5.50
N TYR A 59 -15.90 0.44 -6.65
CA TYR A 59 -16.63 -0.81 -6.92
C TYR A 59 -16.24 -1.93 -5.95
N LEU A 60 -14.94 -2.12 -5.70
CA LEU A 60 -14.48 -3.10 -4.72
C LEU A 60 -14.92 -2.78 -3.29
N ALA A 61 -14.97 -1.50 -2.93
CA ALA A 61 -15.45 -1.07 -1.61
C ALA A 61 -16.94 -1.40 -1.44
N GLU A 62 -17.77 -1.22 -2.47
CA GLU A 62 -19.17 -1.61 -2.46
C GLU A 62 -19.33 -3.14 -2.34
N ASP A 63 -18.60 -3.91 -3.16
CA ASP A 63 -18.63 -5.38 -3.11
C ASP A 63 -18.19 -5.92 -1.73
N LEU A 64 -17.18 -5.30 -1.09
CA LEU A 64 -16.71 -5.69 0.25
C LEU A 64 -17.71 -5.30 1.34
N SER A 65 -18.39 -4.16 1.21
CA SER A 65 -19.47 -3.78 2.13
C SER A 65 -20.64 -4.76 2.05
N GLU A 66 -21.03 -5.18 0.85
CA GLU A 66 -22.07 -6.21 0.69
C GLU A 66 -21.63 -7.55 1.31
N LEU A 67 -20.35 -7.91 1.17
CA LEU A 67 -19.81 -9.11 1.80
C LEU A 67 -19.79 -9.01 3.33
N GLU A 68 -19.43 -7.85 3.88
CA GLU A 68 -19.44 -7.58 5.32
C GLU A 68 -20.86 -7.74 5.89
N ASP A 69 -21.85 -7.09 5.28
CA ASP A 69 -23.24 -7.22 5.68
C ASP A 69 -23.73 -8.68 5.57
N ALA A 70 -23.33 -9.40 4.52
CA ALA A 70 -23.74 -10.80 4.32
C ALA A 70 -23.08 -11.79 5.31
N VAL A 71 -21.89 -11.47 5.84
CA VAL A 71 -21.14 -12.35 6.74
C VAL A 71 -21.33 -11.98 8.20
N TYR A 72 -21.40 -10.68 8.51
CA TYR A 72 -21.43 -10.12 9.86
C TYR A 72 -22.69 -9.30 10.17
N GLY A 73 -23.46 -8.88 9.17
CA GLY A 73 -24.60 -7.97 9.34
C GLY A 73 -25.91 -8.62 9.84
N GLU A 74 -25.97 -9.95 9.99
CA GLU A 74 -27.15 -10.65 10.55
C GLU A 74 -27.10 -10.84 12.08
N ASP A 75 -25.99 -10.47 12.75
CA ASP A 75 -25.76 -10.70 14.20
C ASP A 75 -25.90 -9.44 15.09
N GLU A 76 -26.25 -8.26 14.56
CA GLU A 76 -26.42 -7.01 15.35
C GLU A 76 -27.82 -6.82 15.97
N ASP A 77 -28.75 -7.75 15.76
CA ASP A 77 -30.07 -7.77 16.44
C ASP A 77 -30.08 -8.83 17.57
N GLY A 78 -29.26 -8.60 18.61
CA GLY A 78 -29.08 -9.51 19.74
C GLY A 78 -29.37 -8.90 21.12
N ASP A 79 -30.38 -8.04 21.27
CA ASP A 79 -30.93 -7.71 22.59
C ASP A 79 -31.77 -8.89 23.12
N GLU A 80 -31.14 -9.78 23.89
CA GLU A 80 -31.80 -10.53 24.95
C GLU A 80 -31.04 -10.31 26.27
N ASP A 81 -31.56 -9.40 27.10
CA ASP A 81 -31.19 -9.22 28.52
C ASP A 81 -31.35 -10.51 29.34
N ASP A 82 -30.45 -10.67 30.32
CA ASP A 82 -30.54 -11.39 31.60
C ASP A 82 -30.71 -12.92 31.63
N GLU A 83 -29.66 -13.66 32.06
CA GLU A 83 -29.66 -14.38 33.36
C GLU A 83 -28.20 -14.45 33.92
N GLU A 84 -27.98 -13.90 35.12
CA GLU A 84 -26.79 -14.19 35.93
C GLU A 84 -26.69 -15.69 36.25
N GLU A 85 -25.49 -16.28 36.13
CA GLU A 85 -24.89 -17.32 36.98
C GLU A 85 -23.74 -18.02 36.22
N ASP A 86 -22.48 -17.63 36.45
CA ASP A 86 -21.58 -18.38 37.34
C ASP A 86 -20.17 -17.76 37.35
N GLU A 87 -19.67 -17.51 38.55
CA GLU A 87 -18.26 -17.21 38.83
C GLU A 87 -17.44 -18.50 38.63
N GLU A 88 -17.01 -18.83 37.40
CA GLU A 88 -15.81 -19.68 37.23
C GLU A 88 -14.85 -19.07 36.21
N GLU A 89 -13.84 -18.44 36.79
CA GLU A 89 -12.51 -18.19 36.25
C GLU A 89 -12.01 -19.36 35.38
N ASP A 90 -12.25 -19.31 34.08
CA ASP A 90 -11.38 -20.01 33.12
C ASP A 90 -11.34 -19.21 31.81
N SER A 91 -10.50 -18.17 31.81
CA SER A 91 -10.07 -17.50 30.58
C SER A 91 -9.53 -18.57 29.62
N PRO A 92 -10.16 -18.81 28.45
CA PRO A 92 -9.57 -19.69 27.47
C PRO A 92 -8.40 -18.94 26.85
N ARG A 93 -7.20 -19.22 27.37
CA ARG A 93 -5.93 -18.90 26.72
C ARG A 93 -6.08 -19.12 25.22
N TYR A 94 -5.82 -18.07 24.45
CA TYR A 94 -5.64 -18.09 23.00
C TYR A 94 -5.01 -19.43 22.56
N ARG A 95 -5.83 -20.29 21.97
CA ARG A 95 -5.39 -21.56 21.42
C ARG A 95 -4.96 -21.33 19.98
N TYR A 96 -3.85 -20.62 19.79
CA TYR A 96 -3.06 -20.83 18.59
C TYR A 96 -2.45 -22.25 18.70
N GLY A 97 -2.83 -23.14 17.79
CA GLY A 97 -2.12 -24.40 17.56
C GLY A 97 -2.47 -25.56 18.50
N ARG A 98 -3.65 -26.18 18.33
CA ARG A 98 -3.81 -27.59 18.67
C ARG A 98 -4.58 -28.34 17.59
N CYS A 99 -3.85 -28.75 16.55
CA CYS A 99 -4.21 -29.88 15.70
C CYS A 99 -3.32 -31.07 16.08
N CYS A 100 -3.63 -31.74 17.19
CA CYS A 100 -2.95 -32.98 17.61
C CYS A 100 -3.92 -33.81 18.48
N ASP A 101 -5.01 -34.34 17.91
CA ASP A 101 -5.75 -35.47 18.52
C ASP A 101 -6.56 -36.27 17.49
N ASP A 102 -6.07 -36.40 16.25
CA ASP A 102 -6.61 -37.43 15.35
C ASP A 102 -5.45 -38.21 14.73
N GLU A 103 -5.66 -39.51 14.58
CA GLU A 103 -4.67 -40.55 14.29
C GLU A 103 -4.22 -40.55 12.82
N GLU A 104 -4.35 -39.42 12.12
CA GLU A 104 -3.77 -39.19 10.80
C GLU A 104 -3.12 -37.79 10.77
N GLY A 105 -1.78 -37.80 10.74
CA GLY A 105 -0.94 -36.61 10.85
C GLY A 105 -1.26 -35.55 9.80
N CYS A 106 -1.60 -34.35 10.29
CA CYS A 106 -1.58 -33.12 9.51
C CYS A 106 -1.36 -31.92 10.45
N CYS A 107 -0.28 -31.94 11.22
CA CYS A 107 0.47 -30.72 11.48
C CYS A 107 1.37 -30.55 10.26
N GLY A 108 0.92 -29.73 9.31
CA GLY A 108 1.77 -29.26 8.23
C GLY A 108 2.95 -28.53 8.86
N HIS A 109 4.02 -29.27 9.09
CA HIS A 109 5.37 -28.79 8.84
C HIS A 109 5.37 -28.55 7.33
N ASP A 110 4.72 -27.46 6.91
CA ASP A 110 4.79 -26.99 5.54
C ASP A 110 6.23 -26.50 5.42
N ASP A 111 6.95 -27.13 4.51
CA ASP A 111 8.34 -26.85 4.23
C ASP A 111 8.42 -25.39 3.76
N TYR A 112 8.67 -24.45 4.68
CA TYR A 112 8.69 -23.02 4.38
C TYR A 112 9.79 -22.77 3.34
N ALA A 113 9.35 -22.45 2.13
CA ALA A 113 10.21 -22.21 0.99
C ALA A 113 10.12 -20.73 0.60
N TYR A 114 11.26 -20.05 0.59
CA TYR A 114 11.38 -18.64 0.26
C TYR A 114 11.75 -18.47 -1.20
N GLU A 115 11.01 -17.63 -1.91
CA GLU A 115 11.33 -17.25 -3.28
C GLU A 115 12.25 -16.02 -3.27
N VAL A 116 13.47 -16.19 -3.78
CA VAL A 116 14.49 -15.14 -3.86
C VAL A 116 14.92 -14.94 -5.30
N THR A 117 15.17 -13.70 -5.69
CA THR A 117 15.69 -13.37 -7.03
C THR A 117 17.21 -13.28 -7.01
N CYS A 118 17.87 -14.03 -7.90
CA CYS A 118 19.33 -14.02 -7.96
C CYS A 118 19.86 -12.68 -8.52
N PRO A 119 20.72 -11.94 -7.80
CA PRO A 119 21.23 -10.64 -8.27
C PRO A 119 22.17 -10.73 -9.47
N SER A 120 22.73 -11.91 -9.77
CA SER A 120 23.68 -12.10 -10.87
C SER A 120 23.02 -12.48 -12.20
N CYS A 121 21.84 -13.11 -12.18
CA CYS A 121 21.19 -13.60 -13.39
C CYS A 121 19.67 -13.40 -13.45
N ASN A 122 19.09 -12.79 -12.41
CA ASN A 122 17.68 -12.47 -12.30
C ASN A 122 16.74 -13.68 -12.39
N ALA A 123 17.26 -14.89 -12.15
CA ALA A 123 16.45 -16.09 -12.03
C ALA A 123 15.81 -16.17 -10.64
N GLU A 124 14.55 -16.59 -10.60
CA GLU A 124 13.83 -16.96 -9.38
C GLU A 124 14.40 -18.28 -8.86
N ILE A 125 14.81 -18.28 -7.60
CA ILE A 125 15.35 -19.44 -6.89
C ILE A 125 14.52 -19.68 -5.63
N ILE A 126 14.30 -20.95 -5.31
CA ILE A 126 13.55 -21.37 -4.13
C ILE A 126 14.58 -21.86 -3.11
N ILE A 127 14.52 -21.31 -1.89
CA ILE A 127 15.44 -21.58 -0.78
C ILE A 127 14.61 -22.15 0.37
N ASP A 128 15.04 -23.26 0.97
CA ASP A 128 14.42 -23.87 2.14
C ASP A 128 15.14 -23.47 3.45
N ASP A 129 14.55 -23.82 4.60
CA ASP A 129 15.14 -23.59 5.92
C ASP A 129 16.54 -24.23 6.06
N GLU A 130 16.79 -25.37 5.40
CA GLU A 130 18.11 -26.01 5.44
C GLU A 130 19.18 -25.18 4.72
N ASP A 131 18.82 -24.51 3.63
CA ASP A 131 19.73 -23.65 2.86
C ASP A 131 19.98 -22.32 3.57
N LEU A 132 18.99 -21.81 4.32
CA LEU A 132 19.17 -20.67 5.23
C LEU A 132 20.14 -21.02 6.37
N ASP A 133 19.99 -22.20 6.99
CA ASP A 133 20.89 -22.68 8.04
C ASP A 133 22.34 -22.88 7.55
N LYS A 134 22.52 -23.23 6.27
CA LYS A 134 23.84 -23.35 5.63
C LYS A 134 24.47 -21.98 5.34
N GLY A 135 23.67 -20.91 5.31
CA GLY A 135 24.11 -19.54 5.03
C GLY A 135 24.60 -19.30 3.59
N SER A 136 24.50 -20.29 2.68
CA SER A 136 24.86 -20.09 1.28
C SER A 136 24.19 -21.08 0.33
N VAL A 137 23.74 -20.60 -0.83
CA VAL A 137 23.06 -21.40 -1.85
C VAL A 137 23.65 -21.16 -3.25
N VAL A 138 23.72 -22.19 -4.09
CA VAL A 138 24.22 -22.06 -5.48
C VAL A 138 23.05 -21.85 -6.42
N CYS A 139 23.04 -20.71 -7.12
CA CYS A 139 21.97 -20.43 -8.09
C CYS A 139 22.01 -21.44 -9.27
N PRO A 140 20.90 -22.13 -9.58
CA PRO A 140 20.82 -23.06 -10.71
C PRO A 140 20.90 -22.36 -12.08
N GLY A 141 20.58 -21.07 -12.16
CA GLY A 141 20.59 -20.29 -13.39
C GLY A 141 21.99 -19.87 -13.87
N CYS A 142 22.88 -19.51 -12.95
CA CYS A 142 24.22 -19.00 -13.28
C CYS A 142 25.39 -19.66 -12.55
N GLY A 143 25.13 -20.51 -11.56
CA GLY A 143 26.15 -21.19 -10.76
C GLY A 143 26.90 -20.29 -9.78
N ALA A 144 26.44 -19.05 -9.57
CA ALA A 144 26.98 -18.18 -8.54
C ALA A 144 26.53 -18.65 -7.16
N THR A 145 27.43 -18.59 -6.18
CA THR A 145 27.11 -18.79 -4.77
C THR A 145 26.53 -17.50 -4.22
N LEU A 146 25.32 -17.56 -3.67
CA LEU A 146 24.68 -16.49 -2.92
C LEU A 146 24.97 -16.72 -1.44
N ASP A 147 25.36 -15.66 -0.75
CA ASP A 147 25.55 -15.62 0.70
C ASP A 147 24.23 -15.13 1.32
N LEU A 148 23.71 -15.86 2.31
CA LEU A 148 22.44 -15.57 2.95
C LEU A 148 22.74 -14.99 4.33
N GLU A 149 22.76 -13.66 4.41
CA GLU A 149 22.89 -12.95 5.68
C GLU A 149 21.49 -12.73 6.28
N TYR A 150 21.23 -13.38 7.42
CA TYR A 150 20.05 -13.11 8.22
C TYR A 150 20.31 -11.86 9.06
N ASP A 151 19.59 -10.77 8.77
CA ASP A 151 19.61 -9.57 9.59
C ASP A 151 18.66 -9.81 10.77
N GLU A 152 19.21 -10.16 11.93
CA GLU A 152 18.48 -10.12 13.20
C GLU A 152 18.11 -8.65 13.46
N GLY A 153 16.97 -8.23 12.90
CA GLY A 153 16.43 -6.89 13.11
C GLY A 153 16.40 -6.59 14.60
N GLU A 154 16.97 -5.44 14.98
CA GLU A 154 17.12 -5.07 16.38
C GLU A 154 15.76 -5.11 17.09
N ASP A 155 15.73 -5.79 18.25
CA ASP A 155 14.59 -5.82 19.16
C ASP A 155 14.07 -4.39 19.37
N TYR A 156 12.90 -4.09 18.79
CA TYR A 156 12.15 -2.91 19.18
C TYR A 156 11.61 -3.20 20.59
N GLU A 157 12.32 -2.74 21.62
CA GLU A 157 11.76 -2.65 22.97
C GLU A 157 10.53 -1.74 22.89
N ASP A 158 9.34 -2.31 23.04
CA ASP A 158 8.08 -1.58 23.26
C ASP A 158 8.26 -0.65 24.47
N GLU A 159 8.48 0.65 24.23
CA GLU A 159 8.26 1.66 25.25
C GLU A 159 6.74 1.90 25.33
N GLU A 160 6.11 1.36 26.39
CA GLU A 160 4.73 1.66 26.77
C GLU A 160 4.57 3.18 26.96
N ASP A 161 3.98 3.87 25.99
CA ASP A 161 3.49 5.24 26.15
C ASP A 161 2.15 5.21 26.93
N GLU A 162 2.24 5.34 28.26
CA GLU A 162 1.14 5.77 29.13
C GLU A 162 0.91 7.29 28.94
N ASP A 163 -0.14 7.68 28.21
CA ASP A 163 -1.06 8.79 28.53
C ASP A 163 -1.84 9.26 27.28
N TYR A 164 -3.03 8.70 27.09
CA TYR A 164 -4.10 9.33 26.30
C TYR A 164 -5.17 9.84 27.27
N GLU A 165 -5.04 11.09 27.75
CA GLU A 165 -6.17 11.82 28.31
C GLU A 165 -7.03 12.33 27.15
N GLU A 166 -8.25 11.80 27.06
CA GLU A 166 -9.31 12.18 26.15
C GLU A 166 -9.88 13.56 26.57
N GLU A 167 -9.45 14.64 25.92
CA GLU A 167 -10.19 15.91 25.98
C GLU A 167 -11.19 15.98 24.81
N GLU A 168 -12.44 15.65 25.12
CA GLU A 168 -13.57 15.88 24.23
C GLU A 168 -13.92 17.37 24.17
N ASP A 169 -13.58 18.03 23.06
CA ASP A 169 -14.06 19.38 22.75
C ASP A 169 -15.08 19.32 21.60
N TYR A 170 -16.35 19.17 21.99
CA TYR A 170 -17.49 19.29 21.09
C TYR A 170 -17.73 20.77 20.81
N GLU A 171 -17.17 21.33 19.73
CA GLU A 171 -17.65 22.61 19.22
C GLU A 171 -19.00 22.41 18.52
N GLU A 172 -20.05 22.81 19.24
CA GLU A 172 -21.42 23.01 18.77
C GLU A 172 -21.41 23.96 17.55
N ILE A 173 -21.41 23.41 16.33
CA ILE A 173 -21.69 24.20 15.12
C ILE A 173 -23.17 24.53 15.13
N GLY A 174 -23.47 25.70 15.71
CA GLY A 174 -24.78 26.32 15.68
C GLY A 174 -25.20 26.68 14.25
N ASP A 175 -26.45 26.33 13.94
CA ASP A 175 -27.24 26.88 12.85
C ASP A 175 -27.19 28.42 12.83
N GLU A 176 -26.89 29.00 11.66
CA GLU A 176 -27.10 30.37 11.15
C GLU A 176 -25.94 30.62 10.16
N ASP A 177 -26.05 30.43 8.84
CA ASP A 177 -26.87 31.21 7.93
C ASP A 177 -27.03 30.49 6.58
N VAL A 178 -28.24 29.99 6.32
CA VAL A 178 -28.76 29.84 4.96
C VAL A 178 -29.41 31.16 4.58
N ALA A 179 -28.71 32.03 3.84
CA ALA A 179 -29.37 32.98 2.95
C ALA A 179 -28.37 33.69 2.02
N GLU A 180 -28.74 33.74 0.72
CA GLU A 180 -28.50 34.87 -0.16
C GLU A 180 -27.06 35.02 -0.69
N GLN A 181 -26.75 34.94 -1.99
CA GLN A 181 -27.52 35.27 -3.17
C GLN A 181 -26.87 34.58 -4.39
N ASN A 182 -27.70 33.93 -5.19
CA ASN A 182 -27.52 33.98 -6.64
C ASN A 182 -27.66 35.45 -7.07
N ASP A 183 -26.78 35.92 -7.95
CA ASP A 183 -27.13 36.58 -9.22
C ASP A 183 -25.96 37.43 -9.74
N GLU A 184 -25.65 37.18 -11.02
CA GLU A 184 -25.27 38.14 -12.08
C GLU A 184 -24.23 39.26 -11.76
N GLU A 185 -23.01 39.14 -12.30
CA GLU A 185 -22.53 39.92 -13.48
C GLU A 185 -21.16 39.42 -13.99
#